data_AF-A0AAE2XRY9-F1
#
_entry.id   AF-A0AAE2XRY9-F1
#
_cell.length_a   1.000
_cell.length_b   1.000
_cell.length_c   1.000
_cell.angle_alpha   90.00
_cell.angle_beta   90.00
_cell.angle_gamma   90.00
#
_symmetry.space_group_name_H-M   'P 1'
#
loop_
_entity.id
_entity.type
_entity.pdbx_description
1 polymer ?
#
loop_
_entity_poly.entity_id
_entity_poly.type
_entity_poly.pdbx_seq_one_letter_code
_entity_poly.pdbx_strand_id
1 'polypeptide(L)'
;MSSEILRRKVLDVINIVESHGLFVHDSRLVVRCGDGEEIRVLEMPLVVTLAVLNALVPRGAMLLYGGHGGGKTTLAKVLGRMMTGAYLSDVEEAIVRGHPQLTEEKMIATLKPGRLLKDGVEEVVWRRFVTSFWKIVDEVNRLTPYTQNILLSLLAEGKVKFYDAVYECDHFVLYATMNPQDPGTFEVGLPFLDRFGIAVPITMPSLTEIPFILAGQDEKLYGYDPYYQVPQVLSMEELVSTWRLVDAIPVDEEAKLFVGNLMSEFSVCERTSKENVAILRPDTGLCDGCHFNVEKSVCNKVVTPLSVRAAKDILRYSKALSWLLGLEKVTVDVVYAVAPYAIWHRVRYPEKLIREEPYYGDQLKFTLNIVRLVRERFAARRKALEIFEKFKVGEGDEKEMRMLEEWGRSDVVVKVEVAPKARYFASREYRKMIEMLKMALGSGSVEKLEEVRDAVVSEGGIPNRFEILRMVEEKLYESTKRSYKVTFIDWKAIYGRLAERFPELQEPLKHTFNPPKSRFIKSRELIIAVHTTGRHEDDPVFIEVAGGRKAEEVSKLIKEACGS
;
A
#
# COMPACT_ATOMS: atom_id res chain seq x y z
N MET A 1 -5.85 -20.95 -11.12
CA MET A 1 -7.19 -20.88 -10.50
C MET A 1 -7.90 -19.61 -10.97
N SER A 2 -9.22 -19.63 -11.16
CA SER A 2 -10.00 -18.44 -11.50
C SER A 2 -10.09 -17.48 -10.31
N SER A 3 -9.98 -16.17 -10.55
CA SER A 3 -10.13 -15.10 -9.55
C SER A 3 -11.44 -15.22 -8.76
N GLU A 4 -12.51 -15.66 -9.43
CA GLU A 4 -13.82 -15.83 -8.81
C GLU A 4 -13.85 -16.94 -7.75
N ILE A 5 -13.11 -18.04 -7.97
CA ILE A 5 -13.03 -19.14 -7.00
C ILE A 5 -12.33 -18.67 -5.73
N LEU A 6 -11.20 -17.97 -5.87
CA LEU A 6 -10.47 -17.41 -4.73
C LEU A 6 -11.32 -16.37 -3.99
N ARG A 7 -12.00 -15.48 -4.71
CA ARG A 7 -12.91 -14.50 -4.12
C ARG A 7 -14.03 -15.17 -3.33
N ARG A 8 -14.65 -16.22 -3.87
CA ARG A 8 -15.70 -16.99 -3.17
C ARG A 8 -15.16 -17.60 -1.89
N LYS A 9 -13.99 -18.25 -1.92
CA LYS A 9 -13.34 -18.78 -0.72
C LYS A 9 -13.11 -17.70 0.34
N VAL A 10 -12.66 -16.51 -0.05
CA VAL A 10 -12.46 -15.40 0.90
C VAL A 10 -13.78 -14.89 1.49
N LEU A 11 -14.85 -14.81 0.68
CA LEU A 11 -16.19 -14.49 1.19
C LEU A 11 -16.70 -15.58 2.15
N ASP A 12 -16.43 -16.86 1.86
CA ASP A 12 -16.77 -17.98 2.74
C ASP A 12 -16.08 -17.83 4.10
N VAL A 13 -14.84 -17.31 4.15
CA VAL A 13 -14.18 -17.01 5.43
C VAL A 13 -14.99 -16.02 6.26
N ILE A 14 -15.45 -14.92 5.66
CA ILE A 14 -16.26 -13.91 6.36
C ILE A 14 -17.58 -14.52 6.83
N ASN A 15 -18.25 -15.27 5.94
CA ASN A 15 -19.54 -15.91 6.23
C ASN A 15 -19.44 -16.96 7.33
N ILE A 16 -18.38 -17.77 7.36
CA ILE A 16 -18.17 -18.79 8.40
C ILE A 16 -17.92 -18.11 9.74
N VAL A 17 -17.11 -17.05 9.79
CA VAL A 17 -16.84 -16.31 11.04
C VAL A 17 -18.13 -15.74 11.64
N GLU A 18 -19.01 -15.15 10.82
CA GLU A 18 -20.31 -14.65 11.30
C GLU A 18 -21.28 -15.77 11.66
N SER A 19 -21.50 -16.74 10.75
CA SER A 19 -22.55 -17.76 10.90
C SER A 19 -22.28 -18.74 12.04
N HIS A 20 -21.01 -19.03 12.33
CA HIS A 20 -20.62 -19.92 13.43
C HIS A 20 -20.37 -19.16 14.73
N GLY A 21 -20.61 -17.84 14.77
CA GLY A 21 -20.40 -17.02 15.95
C GLY A 21 -18.95 -16.99 16.45
N LEU A 22 -17.97 -17.27 15.58
CA LEU A 22 -16.54 -17.30 15.93
C LEU A 22 -16.04 -15.90 16.34
N PHE A 23 -16.72 -14.87 15.85
CA PHE A 23 -16.56 -13.49 16.28
C PHE A 23 -17.87 -12.74 16.04
N VAL A 24 -18.39 -12.05 17.05
CA VAL A 24 -19.69 -11.37 16.96
C VAL A 24 -19.51 -9.87 17.22
N HIS A 25 -19.83 -9.07 16.22
CA HIS A 25 -19.86 -7.61 16.30
C HIS A 25 -20.83 -7.02 15.26
N ASP A 26 -21.69 -6.11 15.70
CA ASP A 26 -22.80 -5.52 14.95
C ASP A 26 -22.42 -4.49 13.88
N SER A 27 -21.18 -4.00 13.90
CA SER A 27 -20.76 -2.87 13.09
C SER A 27 -20.63 -3.27 11.62
N ARG A 28 -21.23 -2.48 10.73
CA ARG A 28 -21.23 -2.73 9.28
C ARG A 28 -20.31 -1.76 8.53
N LEU A 29 -19.55 -2.30 7.59
CA LEU A 29 -18.86 -1.53 6.55
C LEU A 29 -19.84 -1.35 5.40
N VAL A 30 -20.22 -0.10 5.13
CA VAL A 30 -21.15 0.25 4.06
C VAL A 30 -20.37 0.86 2.90
N VAL A 31 -20.52 0.28 1.71
CA VAL A 31 -19.95 0.78 0.47
C VAL A 31 -21.08 1.07 -0.51
N ARG A 32 -21.14 2.31 -1.00
CA ARG A 32 -22.10 2.71 -2.02
C ARG A 32 -21.42 2.63 -3.38
N CYS A 33 -21.91 1.76 -4.25
CA CYS A 33 -21.32 1.52 -5.57
C CYS A 33 -22.33 1.88 -6.65
N GLY A 34 -21.89 2.60 -7.68
CA GLY A 34 -22.71 2.94 -8.85
C GLY A 34 -22.58 4.41 -9.26
N ASP A 35 -22.89 4.70 -10.52
CA ASP A 35 -22.91 6.04 -11.09
C ASP A 35 -24.36 6.40 -11.47
N GLY A 36 -24.87 7.55 -11.03
CA GLY A 36 -26.21 8.02 -11.40
C GLY A 36 -27.36 7.32 -10.68
N GLU A 37 -28.28 6.71 -11.44
CA GLU A 37 -29.61 6.27 -10.97
C GLU A 37 -29.65 4.88 -10.30
N GLU A 38 -28.63 4.02 -10.50
CA GLU A 38 -28.53 2.70 -9.83
C GLU A 38 -27.42 2.68 -8.76
N ILE A 39 -27.71 3.23 -7.58
CA ILE A 39 -26.82 3.11 -6.41
C ILE A 39 -27.07 1.77 -5.72
N ARG A 40 -26.08 0.88 -5.77
CA ARG A 40 -26.07 -0.36 -4.99
C ARG A 40 -25.39 -0.11 -3.65
N VAL A 41 -26.06 -0.46 -2.56
CA VAL A 41 -25.47 -0.42 -1.22
C VAL A 41 -25.01 -1.83 -0.86
N LEU A 42 -23.71 -1.99 -0.68
CA LEU A 42 -23.08 -3.22 -0.24
C LEU A 42 -22.73 -3.09 1.24
N GLU A 43 -23.17 -4.06 2.04
CA GLU A 43 -22.91 -4.08 3.48
C GLU A 43 -22.15 -5.34 3.85
N MET A 44 -21.09 -5.16 4.63
CA MET A 44 -20.24 -6.25 5.10
C MET A 44 -19.96 -6.09 6.60
N PRO A 45 -19.57 -7.14 7.34
CA PRO A 45 -19.25 -7.05 8.76
C PRO A 45 -17.92 -6.31 8.91
N LEU A 46 -17.91 -5.15 9.60
CA LEU A 46 -16.81 -4.21 9.56
C LEU A 46 -15.48 -4.82 10.00
N VAL A 47 -15.43 -5.35 11.22
CA VAL A 47 -14.21 -5.83 11.85
C VAL A 47 -13.62 -7.02 11.08
N VAL A 48 -14.47 -8.01 10.78
CA VAL A 48 -14.05 -9.23 10.05
C VAL A 48 -13.59 -8.88 8.64
N THR A 49 -14.31 -7.99 7.94
CA THR A 49 -13.93 -7.55 6.60
C THR A 49 -12.57 -6.88 6.62
N LEU A 50 -12.35 -5.89 7.48
CA LEU A 50 -11.05 -5.21 7.58
C LEU A 50 -9.91 -6.18 7.95
N ALA A 51 -10.17 -7.13 8.86
CA ALA A 51 -9.22 -8.17 9.21
C ALA A 51 -8.89 -9.08 8.03
N VAL A 52 -9.87 -9.45 7.20
CA VAL A 52 -9.64 -10.19 5.96
C VAL A 52 -8.88 -9.34 4.94
N LEU A 53 -9.21 -8.05 4.77
CA LEU A 53 -8.49 -7.16 3.85
C LEU A 53 -6.99 -7.06 4.21
N ASN A 54 -6.63 -7.08 5.50
CA ASN A 54 -5.23 -7.17 5.94
C ASN A 54 -4.50 -8.40 5.40
N ALA A 55 -5.18 -9.56 5.35
CA ALA A 55 -4.60 -10.76 4.79
C ALA A 55 -4.47 -10.72 3.26
N LEU A 56 -5.28 -9.90 2.57
CA LEU A 56 -5.28 -9.77 1.11
C LEU A 56 -4.23 -8.79 0.58
N VAL A 57 -3.49 -8.10 1.46
CA VAL A 57 -2.44 -7.14 1.09
C VAL A 57 -1.07 -7.71 1.49
N PRO A 58 -0.05 -7.66 0.61
CA PRO A 58 1.29 -8.15 0.93
C PRO A 58 1.90 -7.33 2.06
N ARG A 59 2.41 -8.03 3.09
CA ARG A 59 2.96 -7.41 4.32
C ARG A 59 1.96 -6.48 5.00
N GLY A 60 0.67 -6.83 4.92
CA GLY A 60 -0.40 -6.17 5.66
C GLY A 60 -0.13 -6.25 7.16
N ALA A 61 -0.22 -5.11 7.84
CA ALA A 61 -0.15 -5.01 9.29
C ALA A 61 -1.40 -4.29 9.79
N MET A 62 -2.18 -4.94 10.65
CA MET A 62 -3.41 -4.40 11.21
C MET A 62 -3.28 -4.23 12.73
N LEU A 63 -3.90 -3.18 13.26
CA LEU A 63 -4.07 -2.97 14.70
C LEU A 63 -5.53 -3.20 15.12
N LEU A 64 -5.74 -4.15 16.03
CA LEU A 64 -7.02 -4.41 16.69
C LEU A 64 -7.02 -3.70 18.04
N TYR A 65 -7.75 -2.59 18.14
CA TYR A 65 -7.74 -1.69 19.28
C TYR A 65 -8.97 -1.93 20.17
N GLY A 66 -8.84 -2.06 21.48
CA GLY A 66 -10.02 -2.17 22.37
C GLY A 66 -9.74 -2.83 23.71
N GLY A 67 -10.74 -2.86 24.59
CA GLY A 67 -10.64 -3.44 25.94
C GLY A 67 -10.42 -4.95 25.98
N HIS A 68 -10.16 -5.50 27.18
CA HIS A 68 -10.03 -6.95 27.37
C HIS A 68 -11.35 -7.68 27.05
N GLY A 69 -11.25 -8.92 26.57
CA GLY A 69 -12.42 -9.78 26.33
C GLY A 69 -13.14 -9.56 25.00
N GLY A 70 -12.74 -8.60 24.17
CA GLY A 70 -13.35 -8.35 22.85
C GLY A 70 -12.98 -9.36 21.75
N GLY A 71 -12.43 -10.54 22.05
CA GLY A 71 -12.13 -11.57 21.03
C GLY A 71 -11.04 -11.20 20.00
N LYS A 72 -10.24 -10.15 20.24
CA LYS A 72 -9.25 -9.62 19.27
C LYS A 72 -8.23 -10.67 18.83
N THR A 73 -7.58 -11.32 19.80
CA THR A 73 -6.58 -12.37 19.55
C THR A 73 -7.23 -13.62 18.96
N THR A 74 -8.44 -13.96 19.41
CA THR A 74 -9.24 -15.07 18.88
C THR A 74 -9.52 -14.90 17.39
N LEU A 75 -10.01 -13.73 16.97
CA LEU A 75 -10.24 -13.41 15.55
C LEU A 75 -8.97 -13.61 14.71
N ALA A 76 -7.83 -13.08 15.18
CA ALA A 76 -6.56 -13.24 14.49
C ALA A 76 -6.11 -14.72 14.38
N LYS A 77 -6.35 -15.56 15.41
CA LYS A 77 -6.04 -16.99 15.39
C LYS A 77 -6.92 -17.75 14.40
N VAL A 78 -8.24 -17.52 14.48
CA VAL A 78 -9.25 -18.16 13.62
C VAL A 78 -9.00 -17.84 12.15
N LEU A 79 -8.77 -16.56 11.83
CA LEU A 79 -8.43 -16.15 10.46
C LEU A 79 -7.11 -16.76 9.99
N GLY A 80 -6.11 -16.90 10.87
CA GLY A 80 -4.85 -17.57 10.53
C GLY A 80 -5.07 -18.99 10.03
N ARG A 81 -5.89 -19.77 10.73
CA ARG A 81 -6.28 -21.13 10.31
C ARG A 81 -7.02 -21.13 8.97
N MET A 82 -8.04 -20.29 8.83
CA MET A 82 -8.92 -20.29 7.64
C MET A 82 -8.21 -19.80 6.37
N MET A 83 -7.37 -18.77 6.50
CA MET A 83 -6.73 -18.07 5.37
C MET A 83 -5.42 -18.72 4.93
N THR A 84 -4.72 -19.45 5.81
CA THR A 84 -3.43 -20.07 5.48
C THR A 84 -3.47 -21.60 5.44
N GLY A 85 -4.46 -22.21 6.10
CA GLY A 85 -4.53 -23.65 6.31
C GLY A 85 -3.57 -24.19 7.38
N ALA A 86 -2.78 -23.33 8.04
CA ALA A 86 -1.91 -23.73 9.15
C ALA A 86 -2.73 -24.28 10.32
N TYR A 87 -2.18 -25.18 11.14
CA TYR A 87 -2.89 -25.62 12.34
C TYR A 87 -2.97 -24.49 13.37
N LEU A 88 -4.02 -24.49 14.21
CA LEU A 88 -4.16 -23.46 15.26
C LEU A 88 -2.95 -23.46 16.22
N SER A 89 -2.33 -24.61 16.47
CA SER A 89 -1.09 -24.73 17.23
C SER A 89 0.07 -23.98 16.58
N ASP A 90 0.25 -24.09 15.25
CA ASP A 90 1.30 -23.38 14.52
C ASP A 90 1.08 -21.87 14.56
N VAL A 91 -0.18 -21.44 14.45
CA VAL A 91 -0.57 -20.03 14.57
C VAL A 91 -0.30 -19.52 15.99
N GLU A 92 -0.57 -20.33 17.01
CA GLU A 92 -0.34 -20.00 18.42
C GLU A 92 1.14 -19.89 18.78
N GLU A 93 1.99 -20.76 18.24
CA GLU A 93 3.45 -20.66 18.40
C GLU A 93 4.04 -19.40 17.74
N ALA A 94 3.35 -18.84 16.74
CA ALA A 94 3.72 -17.61 16.07
C ALA A 94 3.22 -16.34 16.79
N ILE A 95 2.63 -16.45 17.99
CA ILE A 95 2.16 -15.29 18.78
C ILE A 95 3.29 -14.77 19.67
N VAL A 96 3.58 -13.48 19.55
CA VAL A 96 4.37 -12.74 20.55
C VAL A 96 3.40 -12.06 21.51
N ARG A 97 3.47 -12.42 22.79
CA ARG A 97 2.68 -11.77 23.84
C ARG A 97 3.46 -10.60 24.44
N GLY A 98 2.86 -9.41 24.39
CA GLY A 98 3.44 -8.18 24.89
C GLY A 98 3.73 -8.25 26.37
N HIS A 99 4.99 -8.03 26.74
CA HIS A 99 5.41 -8.01 28.13
C HIS A 99 6.60 -7.05 28.32
N PRO A 100 6.65 -6.26 29.41
CA PRO A 100 7.75 -5.32 29.64
C PRO A 100 9.13 -5.97 29.75
N GLN A 101 9.20 -7.24 30.16
CA GLN A 101 10.44 -8.03 30.25
C GLN A 101 10.68 -8.93 29.01
N LEU A 102 9.95 -8.72 27.91
CA LEU A 102 10.21 -9.43 26.68
C LEU A 102 11.55 -8.97 26.10
N THR A 103 12.48 -9.89 25.95
CA THR A 103 13.81 -9.61 25.36
C THR A 103 13.79 -9.88 23.87
N GLU A 104 14.72 -9.26 23.14
CA GLU A 104 14.97 -9.55 21.72
C GLU A 104 15.14 -11.07 21.50
N GLU A 105 15.84 -11.77 22.40
CA GLU A 105 16.08 -13.20 22.27
C GLU A 105 14.83 -14.09 22.32
N LYS A 106 13.84 -13.66 23.12
CA LYS A 106 12.56 -14.36 23.23
C LYS A 106 11.65 -14.05 22.05
N MET A 107 11.77 -12.86 21.50
CA MET A 107 10.93 -12.38 20.42
C MET A 107 11.42 -12.81 19.03
N ILE A 108 12.73 -12.70 18.79
CA ILE A 108 13.33 -12.76 17.46
C ILE A 108 14.13 -14.03 17.25
N ALA A 109 15.22 -14.21 17.99
CA ALA A 109 16.12 -15.33 17.78
C ALA A 109 17.04 -15.56 18.99
N THR A 110 17.62 -16.75 19.12
CA THR A 110 18.61 -17.05 20.17
C THR A 110 19.78 -17.82 19.58
N LEU A 111 20.96 -17.77 20.21
CA LEU A 111 22.11 -18.56 19.80
C LEU A 111 21.98 -19.99 20.33
N LYS A 112 22.40 -21.00 19.53
CA LYS A 112 22.50 -22.38 20.02
C LYS A 112 23.69 -22.52 20.99
N PRO A 113 23.45 -22.73 22.30
CA PRO A 113 24.56 -22.73 23.27
C PRO A 113 25.54 -23.87 23.03
N GLY A 114 25.06 -25.05 22.62
CA GLY A 114 25.89 -26.23 22.43
C GLY A 114 26.93 -26.09 21.32
N ARG A 115 26.63 -25.35 20.24
CA ARG A 115 27.56 -25.13 19.12
C ARG A 115 28.48 -23.94 19.38
N LEU A 116 27.97 -22.91 20.04
CA LEU A 116 28.76 -21.77 20.49
C LEU A 116 29.87 -22.21 21.46
N LEU A 117 29.53 -23.04 22.45
CA LEU A 117 30.47 -23.49 23.48
C LEU A 117 31.47 -24.56 23.00
N LYS A 118 31.09 -25.40 22.02
CA LYS A 118 31.95 -26.48 21.51
C LYS A 118 32.84 -26.05 20.35
N ASP A 119 32.28 -25.31 19.40
CA ASP A 119 32.92 -25.03 18.11
C ASP A 119 33.26 -23.55 17.92
N GLY A 120 32.86 -22.67 18.85
CA GLY A 120 32.98 -21.21 18.70
C GLY A 120 32.08 -20.64 17.59
N VAL A 121 31.09 -21.41 17.12
CA VAL A 121 30.23 -21.03 15.99
C VAL A 121 28.92 -20.42 16.49
N GLU A 122 28.67 -19.18 16.10
CA GLU A 122 27.41 -18.48 16.33
C GLU A 122 26.32 -18.97 15.37
N GLU A 123 25.56 -19.99 15.80
CA GLU A 123 24.38 -20.45 15.07
C GLU A 123 23.11 -19.82 15.65
N VAL A 124 22.46 -19.00 14.83
CA VAL A 124 21.21 -18.31 15.17
C VAL A 124 19.99 -19.21 14.93
N VAL A 125 19.14 -19.33 15.94
CA VAL A 125 17.82 -19.99 15.86
C VAL A 125 16.73 -18.96 15.88
N TRP A 126 16.07 -18.78 14.74
CA TRP A 126 14.94 -17.87 14.60
C TRP A 126 13.69 -18.41 15.30
N ARG A 127 12.99 -17.53 16.01
CA ARG A 127 11.71 -17.85 16.66
C ARG A 127 10.62 -18.06 15.62
N ARG A 128 9.59 -18.83 16.00
CA ARG A 128 8.47 -19.13 15.10
C ARG A 128 7.77 -17.87 14.59
N PHE A 129 7.63 -16.86 15.44
CA PHE A 129 7.16 -15.51 15.07
C PHE A 129 7.89 -14.93 13.86
N VAL A 130 9.23 -15.06 13.77
CA VAL A 130 10.03 -14.54 12.64
C VAL A 130 9.80 -15.37 11.38
N THR A 131 9.79 -16.70 11.50
CA THR A 131 9.67 -17.62 10.35
C THR A 131 8.24 -17.79 9.81
N SER A 132 7.21 -17.49 10.61
CA SER A 132 5.80 -17.71 10.24
C SER A 132 5.28 -16.70 9.23
N PHE A 133 4.43 -17.12 8.30
CA PHE A 133 3.69 -16.21 7.43
C PHE A 133 2.66 -15.37 8.20
N TRP A 134 1.93 -16.01 9.12
CA TRP A 134 0.90 -15.36 9.94
C TRP A 134 1.49 -14.98 11.30
N LYS A 135 1.59 -13.67 11.57
CA LYS A 135 2.22 -13.14 12.76
C LYS A 135 1.19 -12.45 13.64
N ILE A 136 1.22 -12.70 14.95
CA ILE A 136 0.35 -12.03 15.91
C ILE A 136 1.21 -11.40 17.00
N VAL A 137 0.95 -10.13 17.31
CA VAL A 137 1.56 -9.42 18.45
C VAL A 137 0.44 -9.01 19.39
N ASP A 138 0.27 -9.76 20.48
CA ASP A 138 -0.76 -9.47 21.47
C ASP A 138 -0.29 -8.37 22.41
N GLU A 139 -1.13 -7.38 22.69
CA GLU A 139 -0.87 -6.26 23.60
C GLU A 139 0.44 -5.51 23.25
N VAL A 140 0.53 -5.02 22.01
CA VAL A 140 1.74 -4.37 21.47
C VAL A 140 2.20 -3.17 22.29
N ASN A 141 1.27 -2.48 22.96
CA ASN A 141 1.56 -1.37 23.85
C ASN A 141 2.18 -1.78 25.20
N ARG A 142 2.31 -3.07 25.50
CA ARG A 142 3.07 -3.57 26.67
C ARG A 142 4.54 -3.86 26.35
N LEU A 143 4.92 -3.75 25.07
CA LEU A 143 6.31 -3.87 24.64
C LEU A 143 7.08 -2.59 24.98
N THR A 144 8.31 -2.74 25.48
CA THR A 144 9.21 -1.60 25.70
C THR A 144 9.51 -0.88 24.39
N PRO A 145 9.87 0.43 24.41
CA PRO A 145 10.24 1.16 23.21
C PRO A 145 11.35 0.47 22.38
N TYR A 146 12.32 -0.17 23.04
CA TYR A 146 13.36 -0.96 22.38
C TYR A 146 12.78 -2.14 21.59
N THR A 147 11.85 -2.88 22.18
CA THR A 147 11.21 -4.04 21.53
C THR A 147 10.27 -3.62 20.39
N GLN A 148 9.58 -2.48 20.56
CA GLN A 148 8.82 -1.87 19.46
C GLN A 148 9.73 -1.46 18.29
N ASN A 149 10.94 -0.94 18.55
CA ASN A 149 11.90 -0.60 17.50
C ASN A 149 12.39 -1.83 16.72
N ILE A 150 12.56 -2.99 17.37
CA ILE A 150 12.89 -4.24 16.68
C ILE A 150 11.78 -4.62 15.69
N LEU A 151 10.51 -4.50 16.11
CA LEU A 151 9.36 -4.72 15.22
C LEU A 151 9.30 -3.75 14.04
N LEU A 152 9.80 -2.51 14.19
CA LEU A 152 9.83 -1.55 13.09
C LEU A 152 10.62 -2.08 11.89
N SER A 153 11.75 -2.75 12.13
CA SER A 153 12.58 -3.30 11.05
C SER A 153 11.82 -4.35 10.25
N LEU A 154 11.10 -5.24 10.95
CA LEU A 154 10.22 -6.24 10.34
C LEU A 154 9.10 -5.57 9.51
N LEU A 155 8.41 -4.59 10.09
CA LEU A 155 7.29 -3.89 9.44
C LEU A 155 7.74 -2.97 8.30
N ALA A 156 8.97 -2.44 8.36
CA ALA A 156 9.52 -1.52 7.38
C ALA A 156 10.13 -2.23 6.18
N GLU A 157 10.98 -3.22 6.44
CA GLU A 157 11.86 -3.82 5.45
C GLU A 157 11.44 -5.25 5.10
N GLY A 158 10.63 -5.89 5.94
CA GLY A 158 10.39 -7.33 5.86
C GLY A 158 11.66 -8.11 6.19
N LYS A 159 12.54 -7.57 7.05
CA LYS A 159 13.77 -8.23 7.46
C LYS A 159 13.94 -8.10 8.96
N VAL A 160 14.55 -9.12 9.54
CA VAL A 160 14.94 -9.13 10.94
C VAL A 160 16.41 -9.44 11.02
N LYS A 161 17.13 -8.69 11.85
CA LYS A 161 18.56 -8.87 12.09
C LYS A 161 18.77 -9.31 13.53
N PHE A 162 19.71 -10.22 13.73
CA PHE A 162 20.15 -10.65 15.05
C PHE A 162 21.63 -11.00 14.95
N TYR A 163 22.49 -10.24 15.64
CA TYR A 163 23.94 -10.18 15.35
C TYR A 163 24.18 -9.94 13.84
N ASP A 164 25.08 -10.72 13.22
CA ASP A 164 25.38 -10.65 11.79
C ASP A 164 24.40 -11.46 10.92
N ALA A 165 23.46 -12.20 11.53
CA ALA A 165 22.47 -12.98 10.81
C ALA A 165 21.26 -12.12 10.42
N VAL A 166 20.78 -12.31 9.19
CA VAL A 166 19.59 -11.65 8.66
C VAL A 166 18.60 -12.71 8.19
N TYR A 167 17.35 -12.60 8.63
CA TYR A 167 16.23 -13.39 8.12
C TYR A 167 15.31 -12.51 7.27
N GLU A 168 15.09 -12.91 6.02
CA GLU A 168 14.17 -12.23 5.10
C GLU A 168 12.75 -12.79 5.27
N CYS A 169 11.83 -11.91 5.68
CA CYS A 169 10.40 -12.18 5.80
C CYS A 169 9.70 -11.67 4.53
N ASP A 170 9.93 -12.34 3.40
CA ASP A 170 9.44 -11.89 2.08
C ASP A 170 7.91 -11.77 2.03
N HIS A 171 7.21 -12.74 2.64
CA HIS A 171 5.76 -12.80 2.68
C HIS A 171 5.30 -13.01 4.12
N PHE A 172 4.55 -12.04 4.65
CA PHE A 172 3.87 -12.18 5.93
C PHE A 172 2.63 -11.30 5.98
N VAL A 173 1.80 -11.57 6.98
CA VAL A 173 0.72 -10.69 7.44
C VAL A 173 0.80 -10.61 8.96
N LEU A 174 0.52 -9.43 9.52
CA LEU A 174 0.64 -9.16 10.94
C LEU A 174 -0.66 -8.61 11.53
N TYR A 175 -1.05 -9.16 12.66
CA TYR A 175 -2.16 -8.68 13.49
C TYR A 175 -1.61 -8.30 14.85
N ALA A 176 -1.66 -7.02 15.20
CA ALA A 176 -1.35 -6.55 16.53
C ALA A 176 -2.65 -6.26 17.29
N THR A 177 -2.67 -6.52 18.59
CA THR A 177 -3.74 -6.05 19.47
C THR A 177 -3.21 -4.96 20.40
N MET A 178 -4.09 -4.06 20.83
CA MET A 178 -3.75 -3.00 21.77
C MET A 178 -4.90 -2.71 22.71
N ASN A 179 -4.62 -2.61 24.00
CA ASN A 179 -5.59 -2.14 25.00
C ASN A 179 -5.12 -0.80 25.60
N PRO A 180 -5.78 0.32 25.29
CA PRO A 180 -5.34 1.64 25.73
C PRO A 180 -5.47 1.89 27.24
N GLN A 181 -6.35 1.16 27.94
CA GLN A 181 -6.65 1.41 29.36
C GLN A 181 -5.88 0.49 30.32
N ASP A 182 -5.02 -0.39 29.79
CA ASP A 182 -4.30 -1.38 30.59
C ASP A 182 -3.14 -0.71 31.39
N PRO A 183 -3.05 -0.90 32.72
CA PRO A 183 -1.90 -0.44 33.49
C PRO A 183 -0.60 -1.14 33.06
N GLY A 184 0.51 -0.40 33.09
CA GLY A 184 1.82 -0.95 32.72
C GLY A 184 2.09 -1.01 31.21
N THR A 185 1.48 -0.08 30.47
CA THR A 185 1.68 0.11 29.03
C THR A 185 2.71 1.21 28.77
N PHE A 186 3.35 1.14 27.60
CA PHE A 186 4.28 2.13 27.06
C PHE A 186 3.58 2.95 25.98
N GLU A 187 3.92 4.24 25.90
CA GLU A 187 3.41 5.11 24.83
C GLU A 187 3.85 4.58 23.47
N VAL A 188 2.88 4.42 22.56
CA VAL A 188 3.12 3.98 21.19
C VAL A 188 3.20 5.20 20.29
N GLY A 189 4.40 5.51 19.80
CA GLY A 189 4.63 6.69 18.96
C GLY A 189 3.96 6.60 17.59
N LEU A 190 3.59 7.75 17.03
CA LEU A 190 3.06 7.86 15.66
C LEU A 190 3.94 7.19 14.59
N PRO A 191 5.30 7.24 14.66
CA PRO A 191 6.14 6.53 13.68
C PRO A 191 5.95 5.01 13.67
N PHE A 192 5.53 4.42 14.81
CA PHE A 192 5.20 3.01 14.93
C PHE A 192 3.77 2.73 14.46
N LEU A 193 2.81 3.56 14.89
CA LEU A 193 1.41 3.43 14.45
C LEU A 193 1.24 3.61 12.93
N ASP A 194 2.03 4.48 12.31
CA ASP A 194 2.06 4.66 10.85
C ASP A 194 2.39 3.35 10.11
N ARG A 195 3.10 2.40 10.74
CA ARG A 195 3.43 1.11 10.12
C ARG A 195 2.26 0.16 10.01
N PHE A 196 1.17 0.39 10.75
CA PHE A 196 -0.05 -0.40 10.62
C PHE A 196 -0.90 0.18 9.48
N GLY A 197 -1.10 -0.63 8.45
CA GLY A 197 -1.90 -0.32 7.27
C GLY A 197 -3.31 0.18 7.62
N ILE A 198 -3.97 -0.53 8.52
CA ILE A 198 -5.31 -0.21 9.03
C ILE A 198 -5.40 -0.50 10.52
N ALA A 199 -6.32 0.18 11.20
CA ALA A 199 -6.66 -0.08 12.58
C ALA A 199 -8.18 -0.06 12.76
N VAL A 200 -8.71 -0.96 13.59
CA VAL A 200 -10.14 -0.99 13.92
C VAL A 200 -10.34 -1.09 15.43
N PRO A 201 -11.20 -0.23 16.01
CA PRO A 201 -11.66 -0.43 17.38
C PRO A 201 -12.65 -1.60 17.42
N ILE A 202 -12.49 -2.46 18.42
CA ILE A 202 -13.39 -3.56 18.74
C ILE A 202 -14.06 -3.23 20.07
N THR A 203 -15.39 -3.11 20.05
CA THR A 203 -16.17 -2.88 21.26
C THR A 203 -16.57 -4.19 21.92
N MET A 204 -17.08 -4.11 23.15
CA MET A 204 -17.65 -5.28 23.81
C MET A 204 -18.90 -5.76 23.08
N PRO A 205 -19.14 -7.08 23.03
CA PRO A 205 -20.37 -7.63 22.47
C PRO A 205 -21.60 -7.00 23.12
N SER A 206 -22.58 -6.66 22.30
CA SER A 206 -23.87 -6.13 22.71
C SER A 206 -24.75 -7.19 23.37
N LEU A 207 -25.85 -6.77 24.01
CA LEU A 207 -26.81 -7.67 24.67
C LEU A 207 -27.34 -8.75 23.71
N THR A 208 -27.49 -8.42 22.43
CA THR A 208 -27.95 -9.35 21.39
C THR A 208 -26.89 -10.37 20.98
N GLU A 209 -25.62 -10.10 21.26
CA GLU A 209 -24.48 -10.93 20.83
C GLU A 209 -24.00 -11.87 21.94
N ILE A 210 -24.14 -11.45 23.21
CA ILE A 210 -23.76 -12.24 24.38
C ILE A 210 -24.36 -13.67 24.36
N PRO A 211 -25.66 -13.90 24.05
CA PRO A 211 -26.21 -15.25 24.03
C PRO A 211 -25.51 -16.20 23.05
N PHE A 212 -25.01 -15.71 21.91
CA PHE A 212 -24.26 -16.53 20.95
C PHE A 212 -22.92 -16.98 21.52
N ILE A 213 -22.24 -16.09 22.26
CA ILE A 213 -20.97 -16.41 22.93
C ILE A 213 -21.22 -17.42 24.07
N LEU A 214 -22.30 -17.24 24.84
CA LEU A 214 -22.65 -18.14 25.95
C LEU A 214 -23.14 -19.52 25.48
N ALA A 215 -23.65 -19.63 24.25
CA ALA A 215 -24.07 -20.89 23.65
C ALA A 215 -22.89 -21.73 23.12
N GLY A 216 -21.69 -21.15 23.02
CA GLY A 216 -20.48 -21.84 22.62
C GLY A 216 -20.06 -22.91 23.63
N GLN A 217 -19.28 -23.91 23.17
CA GLN A 217 -18.69 -24.89 24.08
C GLN A 217 -17.62 -24.24 24.95
N ASP A 218 -17.51 -24.68 26.22
CA ASP A 218 -16.49 -24.17 27.13
C ASP A 218 -15.09 -24.60 26.67
N GLU A 219 -14.33 -23.66 26.12
CA GLU A 219 -12.95 -23.85 25.67
C GLU A 219 -12.05 -24.40 26.78
N LYS A 220 -12.32 -24.10 28.06
CA LYS A 220 -11.51 -24.60 29.17
C LYS A 220 -11.71 -26.09 29.43
N LEU A 221 -12.88 -26.62 29.05
CA LEU A 221 -13.24 -28.00 29.30
C LEU A 221 -12.91 -28.91 28.12
N TYR A 222 -13.09 -28.42 26.89
CA TYR A 222 -12.90 -29.20 25.66
C TYR A 222 -11.68 -28.78 24.84
N GLY A 223 -11.00 -27.69 25.20
CA GLY A 223 -10.01 -27.04 24.34
C GLY A 223 -10.66 -26.39 23.11
N TYR A 224 -9.84 -25.77 22.26
CA TYR A 224 -10.22 -25.61 20.85
C TYR A 224 -10.09 -27.00 20.21
N ASP A 225 -11.18 -27.75 20.08
CA ASP A 225 -11.12 -29.05 19.41
C ASP A 225 -10.57 -28.86 17.97
N PRO A 226 -9.41 -29.44 17.63
CA PRO A 226 -8.80 -29.28 16.31
C PRO A 226 -9.65 -29.82 15.16
N TYR A 227 -10.71 -30.59 15.44
CA TYR A 227 -11.53 -31.24 14.42
C TYR A 227 -12.87 -30.58 14.12
N TYR A 228 -13.38 -29.62 14.92
CA TYR A 228 -14.81 -29.27 14.84
C TYR A 228 -15.26 -27.82 14.59
N GLN A 229 -14.42 -26.77 14.56
CA GLN A 229 -15.00 -25.41 14.47
C GLN A 229 -14.36 -24.43 13.47
N VAL A 230 -13.10 -24.60 13.08
CA VAL A 230 -12.44 -23.64 12.17
C VAL A 230 -11.92 -24.37 10.93
N PRO A 231 -12.67 -24.36 9.82
CA PRO A 231 -12.28 -25.05 8.61
C PRO A 231 -11.05 -24.39 7.97
N GLN A 232 -10.23 -25.19 7.30
CA GLN A 232 -9.27 -24.66 6.33
C GLN A 232 -10.05 -24.27 5.08
N VAL A 233 -9.96 -23.00 4.66
CA VAL A 233 -10.69 -22.50 3.49
C VAL A 233 -9.73 -22.18 2.35
N LEU A 234 -8.63 -21.47 2.67
CA LEU A 234 -7.52 -21.18 1.77
C LEU A 234 -6.22 -21.84 2.25
N SER A 235 -5.32 -22.05 1.30
CA SER A 235 -3.91 -22.32 1.53
C SER A 235 -3.06 -21.05 1.42
N MET A 236 -1.85 -21.07 1.99
CA MET A 236 -0.89 -19.97 1.87
C MET A 236 -0.58 -19.61 0.40
N GLU A 237 -0.45 -20.61 -0.48
CA GLU A 237 -0.18 -20.39 -1.92
C GLU A 237 -1.34 -19.68 -2.63
N GLU A 238 -2.59 -20.06 -2.29
CA GLU A 238 -3.79 -19.41 -2.79
C GLU A 238 -3.87 -17.95 -2.30
N LEU A 239 -3.52 -17.70 -1.04
CA LEU A 239 -3.51 -16.35 -0.47
C LEU A 239 -2.45 -15.45 -1.15
N VAL A 240 -1.23 -15.94 -1.32
CA VAL A 240 -0.15 -15.21 -2.02
C VAL A 240 -0.51 -14.97 -3.48
N SER A 241 -1.17 -15.93 -4.14
CA SER A 241 -1.69 -15.75 -5.51
C SER A 241 -2.75 -14.65 -5.57
N THR A 242 -3.58 -14.52 -4.53
CA THR A 242 -4.61 -13.49 -4.42
C THR A 242 -4.01 -12.09 -4.35
N TRP A 243 -2.84 -11.90 -3.73
CA TRP A 243 -2.18 -10.58 -3.68
C TRP A 243 -1.92 -9.98 -5.07
N ARG A 244 -1.58 -10.81 -6.06
CA ARG A 244 -1.39 -10.37 -7.45
C ARG A 244 -2.70 -9.96 -8.12
N LEU A 245 -3.79 -10.68 -7.82
CA LEU A 245 -5.12 -10.37 -8.34
C LEU A 245 -5.65 -9.06 -7.75
N VAL A 246 -5.43 -8.84 -6.46
CA VAL A 246 -5.77 -7.59 -5.77
C VAL A 246 -4.97 -6.42 -6.34
N ASP A 247 -3.65 -6.57 -6.53
CA ASP A 247 -2.85 -5.47 -7.08
C ASP A 247 -3.21 -5.14 -8.53
N ALA A 248 -3.70 -6.11 -9.30
CA ALA A 248 -4.15 -5.90 -10.67
C ALA A 248 -5.44 -5.07 -10.79
N ILE A 249 -6.19 -4.84 -9.70
CA ILE A 249 -7.39 -3.99 -9.75
C ILE A 249 -7.00 -2.54 -10.13
N PRO A 250 -7.55 -1.99 -11.23
CA PRO A 250 -7.31 -0.62 -11.62
C PRO A 250 -7.93 0.36 -10.63
N VAL A 251 -7.30 1.52 -10.50
CA VAL A 251 -7.80 2.63 -9.67
C VAL A 251 -8.31 3.71 -10.60
N ASP A 252 -9.57 4.11 -10.42
CA ASP A 252 -10.18 5.18 -11.18
C ASP A 252 -9.43 6.51 -10.97
N GLU A 253 -9.33 7.34 -12.01
CA GLU A 253 -8.59 8.60 -11.91
C GLU A 253 -9.22 9.55 -10.88
N GLU A 254 -10.55 9.59 -10.76
CA GLU A 254 -11.22 10.39 -9.74
C GLU A 254 -10.90 9.88 -8.33
N ALA A 255 -10.78 8.56 -8.14
CA ALA A 255 -10.36 7.99 -6.87
C ALA A 255 -8.91 8.34 -6.52
N LYS A 256 -7.98 8.37 -7.50
CA LYS A 256 -6.60 8.84 -7.28
C LYS A 256 -6.58 10.31 -6.89
N LEU A 257 -7.34 11.15 -7.59
CA LEU A 257 -7.50 12.57 -7.26
C LEU A 257 -8.09 12.76 -5.86
N PHE A 258 -9.05 11.93 -5.47
CA PHE A 258 -9.64 11.99 -4.14
C PHE A 258 -8.64 11.64 -3.04
N VAL A 259 -7.80 10.61 -3.22
CA VAL A 259 -6.71 10.29 -2.29
C VAL A 259 -5.71 11.44 -2.20
N GLY A 260 -5.33 12.03 -3.35
CA GLY A 260 -4.46 13.21 -3.38
C GLY A 260 -5.05 14.39 -2.61
N ASN A 261 -6.33 14.70 -2.85
CA ASN A 261 -7.05 15.76 -2.15
C ASN A 261 -7.17 15.49 -0.64
N LEU A 262 -7.36 14.23 -0.24
CA LEU A 262 -7.36 13.84 1.17
C LEU A 262 -6.00 14.10 1.81
N MET A 263 -4.90 13.79 1.14
CA MET A 263 -3.56 14.13 1.62
C MET A 263 -3.39 15.65 1.78
N SER A 264 -3.76 16.43 0.76
CA SER A 264 -3.68 17.88 0.77
C SER A 264 -4.51 18.53 1.89
N GLU A 265 -5.74 18.07 2.12
CA GLU A 265 -6.59 18.63 3.19
C GLU A 265 -6.01 18.43 4.59
N PHE A 266 -5.29 17.33 4.81
CA PHE A 266 -4.65 17.05 6.08
C PHE A 266 -3.33 17.83 6.27
N SER A 267 -2.59 18.09 5.19
CA SER A 267 -1.25 18.69 5.23
C SER A 267 -1.21 20.20 4.98
N VAL A 268 -2.06 20.72 4.09
CA VAL A 268 -1.97 22.10 3.61
C VAL A 268 -2.30 23.10 4.71
N CYS A 269 -1.48 24.14 4.80
CA CYS A 269 -1.73 25.34 5.58
C CYS A 269 -1.14 26.53 4.83
N GLU A 270 -1.87 27.65 4.81
CA GLU A 270 -1.39 28.89 4.19
C GLU A 270 -0.18 29.50 4.92
N ARG A 271 -0.13 29.32 6.24
CA ARG A 271 0.83 30.03 7.11
C ARG A 271 2.15 29.29 7.26
N THR A 272 2.15 27.97 7.14
CA THR A 272 3.35 27.16 7.41
C THR A 272 3.24 25.75 6.85
N SER A 273 4.37 25.04 6.79
CA SER A 273 4.38 23.60 6.53
C SER A 273 4.15 22.82 7.82
N LYS A 274 3.08 22.02 7.88
CA LYS A 274 2.75 21.20 9.05
C LYS A 274 3.76 20.09 9.34
N GLU A 275 4.64 19.77 8.40
CA GLU A 275 5.66 18.73 8.57
C GLU A 275 6.80 19.16 9.49
N ASN A 276 7.10 20.47 9.55
CA ASN A 276 8.36 20.99 10.08
C ASN A 276 8.22 21.89 11.31
N VAL A 277 7.01 22.05 11.88
CA VAL A 277 6.79 23.01 12.96
C VAL A 277 6.46 22.34 14.29
N ALA A 278 7.41 22.44 15.23
CA ALA A 278 7.19 21.98 16.60
C ALA A 278 6.39 22.97 17.46
N ILE A 279 6.37 24.27 17.11
CA ILE A 279 5.99 25.35 18.04
C ILE A 279 4.55 25.88 17.82
N LEU A 280 4.15 26.19 16.59
CA LEU A 280 2.80 26.69 16.27
C LEU A 280 1.97 25.63 15.57
N ARG A 281 0.89 25.20 16.22
CA ARG A 281 -0.03 24.15 15.79
C ARG A 281 -1.48 24.60 16.02
N PRO A 282 -2.49 23.93 15.43
CA PRO A 282 -3.88 24.34 15.61
C PRO A 282 -4.33 24.41 17.07
N ASP A 283 -3.79 23.54 17.92
CA ASP A 283 -4.02 23.49 19.37
C ASP A 283 -3.23 24.55 20.17
N THR A 284 -2.26 25.24 19.56
CA THR A 284 -1.42 26.26 20.20
C THR A 284 -1.60 27.67 19.60
N GLY A 285 -2.71 27.91 18.89
CA GLY A 285 -3.06 29.24 18.35
C GLY A 285 -2.66 29.50 16.88
N LEU A 286 -2.18 28.49 16.13
CA LEU A 286 -1.82 28.66 14.70
C LEU A 286 -2.97 29.22 13.84
N CYS A 287 -4.21 28.93 14.22
CA CYS A 287 -5.40 29.27 13.44
C CYS A 287 -5.99 30.66 13.80
N ASP A 288 -5.44 31.35 14.79
CA ASP A 288 -5.99 32.61 15.28
C ASP A 288 -5.85 33.73 14.23
N GLY A 289 -6.96 34.40 13.92
CA GLY A 289 -7.03 35.41 12.86
C GLY A 289 -6.79 34.87 11.43
N CYS A 290 -6.81 33.55 11.22
CA CYS A 290 -6.62 32.97 9.90
C CYS A 290 -7.93 33.04 9.10
N HIS A 291 -7.86 33.54 7.85
CA HIS A 291 -9.03 33.62 6.97
C HIS A 291 -9.67 32.25 6.68
N PHE A 292 -8.84 31.20 6.62
CA PHE A 292 -9.29 29.83 6.38
C PHE A 292 -9.69 29.08 7.66
N ASN A 293 -9.66 29.72 8.83
CA ASN A 293 -10.12 29.09 10.07
C ASN A 293 -11.66 29.12 10.15
N VAL A 294 -12.30 28.28 9.34
CA VAL A 294 -13.76 28.10 9.31
C VAL A 294 -14.13 26.69 9.74
N GLU A 295 -15.39 26.49 10.11
CA GLU A 295 -15.90 25.21 10.61
C GLU A 295 -15.68 24.06 9.62
N LYS A 296 -15.83 24.32 8.30
CA LYS A 296 -15.64 23.30 7.27
C LYS A 296 -14.17 23.02 6.92
N SER A 297 -13.21 23.80 7.40
CA SER A 297 -11.81 23.56 7.09
C SER A 297 -11.30 22.30 7.77
N VAL A 298 -10.51 21.50 7.06
CA VAL A 298 -9.85 20.32 7.64
C VAL A 298 -8.53 20.73 8.28
N CYS A 299 -7.85 21.73 7.71
CA CYS A 299 -6.53 22.15 8.14
C CYS A 299 -6.48 22.61 9.62
N ASN A 300 -7.54 23.24 10.15
CA ASN A 300 -7.61 23.65 11.56
C ASN A 300 -7.93 22.50 12.53
N LYS A 301 -8.28 21.31 12.01
CA LYS A 301 -8.61 20.12 12.79
C LYS A 301 -7.47 19.12 12.86
N VAL A 302 -6.36 19.32 12.14
CA VAL A 302 -5.27 18.34 12.01
C VAL A 302 -3.97 18.92 12.53
N VAL A 303 -3.39 18.30 13.57
CA VAL A 303 -2.11 18.69 14.17
C VAL A 303 -0.95 18.05 13.42
N THR A 304 -0.96 16.73 13.26
CA THR A 304 0.06 15.99 12.53
C THR A 304 -0.50 15.56 11.18
N PRO A 305 0.16 15.90 10.05
CA PRO A 305 -0.35 15.56 8.73
C PRO A 305 -0.25 14.05 8.44
N LEU A 306 -0.95 13.61 7.40
CA LEU A 306 -0.84 12.24 6.90
C LEU A 306 0.51 11.97 6.23
N SER A 307 1.03 10.76 6.39
CA SER A 307 2.21 10.30 5.68
C SER A 307 1.86 9.81 4.27
N VAL A 308 2.84 9.78 3.36
CA VAL A 308 2.68 9.14 2.03
C VAL A 308 2.33 7.65 2.16
N ARG A 309 2.69 7.01 3.27
CA ARG A 309 2.31 5.62 3.54
C ARG A 309 0.81 5.48 3.73
N ALA A 310 0.14 6.45 4.36
CA ALA A 310 -1.32 6.43 4.51
C ALA A 310 -2.00 6.40 3.13
N ALA A 311 -1.58 7.26 2.20
CA ALA A 311 -2.09 7.23 0.83
C ALA A 311 -1.89 5.87 0.14
N LYS A 312 -0.70 5.29 0.27
CA LYS A 312 -0.39 3.96 -0.31
C LYS A 312 -1.26 2.86 0.29
N ASP A 313 -1.45 2.87 1.61
CA ASP A 313 -2.24 1.86 2.30
C ASP A 313 -3.74 2.03 1.99
N ILE A 314 -4.27 3.26 2.00
CA ILE A 314 -5.64 3.55 1.53
C ILE A 314 -5.89 2.92 0.16
N LEU A 315 -4.98 3.11 -0.80
CA LEU A 315 -5.11 2.52 -2.13
C LEU A 315 -5.02 0.99 -2.10
N ARG A 316 -4.08 0.40 -1.36
CA ARG A 316 -3.92 -1.06 -1.24
C ARG A 316 -5.17 -1.73 -0.67
N TYR A 317 -5.69 -1.18 0.42
CA TYR A 317 -6.90 -1.71 1.06
C TYR A 317 -8.16 -1.44 0.23
N SER A 318 -8.20 -0.32 -0.51
CA SER A 318 -9.29 -0.06 -1.45
C SER A 318 -9.29 -1.06 -2.61
N LYS A 319 -8.11 -1.40 -3.17
CA LYS A 319 -7.99 -2.47 -4.17
C LYS A 319 -8.46 -3.82 -3.60
N ALA A 320 -8.05 -4.16 -2.38
CA ALA A 320 -8.48 -5.39 -1.72
C ALA A 320 -10.00 -5.44 -1.52
N LEU A 321 -10.61 -4.33 -1.10
CA LEU A 321 -12.06 -4.22 -0.93
C LEU A 321 -12.79 -4.29 -2.27
N SER A 322 -12.33 -3.58 -3.31
CA SER A 322 -12.88 -3.68 -4.66
C SER A 322 -12.83 -5.11 -5.20
N TRP A 323 -11.68 -5.80 -5.05
CA TRP A 323 -11.55 -7.19 -5.45
C TRP A 323 -12.53 -8.11 -4.70
N LEU A 324 -12.62 -7.95 -3.38
CA LEU A 324 -13.52 -8.74 -2.52
C LEU A 324 -14.99 -8.55 -2.91
N LEU A 325 -15.40 -7.31 -3.17
CA LEU A 325 -16.77 -6.96 -3.59
C LEU A 325 -17.04 -7.27 -5.08
N GLY A 326 -16.02 -7.71 -5.82
CA GLY A 326 -16.13 -8.02 -7.24
C GLY A 326 -16.31 -6.80 -8.15
N LEU A 327 -15.84 -5.63 -7.72
CA LEU A 327 -15.82 -4.40 -8.51
C LEU A 327 -14.67 -4.44 -9.52
N GLU A 328 -14.90 -3.87 -10.69
CA GLU A 328 -13.90 -3.83 -11.78
C GLU A 328 -12.77 -2.83 -11.50
N LYS A 329 -13.03 -1.79 -10.70
CA LYS A 329 -12.07 -0.74 -10.37
C LYS A 329 -12.30 -0.19 -8.95
N VAL A 330 -11.31 0.52 -8.42
CA VAL A 330 -11.45 1.31 -7.18
C VAL A 330 -12.12 2.64 -7.50
N THR A 331 -13.22 2.93 -6.82
CA THR A 331 -13.98 4.19 -6.93
C THR A 331 -13.76 5.09 -5.71
N VAL A 332 -14.23 6.34 -5.78
CA VAL A 332 -14.19 7.30 -4.67
C VAL A 332 -14.91 6.76 -3.43
N ASP A 333 -16.04 6.07 -3.60
CA ASP A 333 -16.81 5.50 -2.48
C ASP A 333 -16.07 4.36 -1.77
N VAL A 334 -15.33 3.53 -2.51
CA VAL A 334 -14.48 2.49 -1.91
C VAL A 334 -13.37 3.13 -1.07
N VAL A 335 -12.70 4.14 -1.63
CA VAL A 335 -11.68 4.91 -0.90
C VAL A 335 -12.28 5.56 0.35
N TYR A 336 -13.47 6.16 0.23
CA TYR A 336 -14.19 6.79 1.32
C TYR A 336 -14.52 5.82 2.47
N ALA A 337 -14.91 4.58 2.14
CA ALA A 337 -15.22 3.55 3.13
C ALA A 337 -13.96 3.05 3.89
N VAL A 338 -12.81 2.96 3.21
CA VAL A 338 -11.56 2.45 3.78
C VAL A 338 -10.76 3.51 4.52
N ALA A 339 -10.73 4.74 4.00
CA ALA A 339 -9.85 5.81 4.46
C ALA A 339 -9.87 6.06 5.98
N PRO A 340 -11.03 6.11 6.67
CA PRO A 340 -11.06 6.36 8.11
C PRO A 340 -10.19 5.39 8.92
N TYR A 341 -10.24 4.10 8.56
CA TYR A 341 -9.52 3.01 9.24
C TYR A 341 -8.02 2.99 8.95
N ALA A 342 -7.59 3.62 7.85
CA ALA A 342 -6.18 3.81 7.54
C ALA A 342 -5.60 5.09 8.16
N ILE A 343 -6.46 6.03 8.59
CA ILE A 343 -6.07 7.39 9.00
C ILE A 343 -6.05 7.57 10.51
N TRP A 344 -7.09 7.12 11.21
CA TRP A 344 -7.37 7.62 12.56
C TRP A 344 -6.22 7.39 13.53
N HIS A 345 -5.52 6.25 13.45
CA HIS A 345 -4.38 5.91 14.31
C HIS A 345 -3.06 6.58 13.91
N ARG A 346 -3.02 7.29 12.78
CA ARG A 346 -1.80 7.93 12.23
C ARG A 346 -1.77 9.45 12.40
N VAL A 347 -2.90 10.04 12.76
CA VAL A 347 -3.08 11.48 12.83
C VAL A 347 -3.28 11.90 14.27
N ARG A 348 -2.71 13.06 14.64
CA ARG A 348 -3.04 13.75 15.88
C ARG A 348 -4.02 14.88 15.58
N TYR A 349 -5.10 14.96 16.34
CA TYR A 349 -6.07 16.05 16.27
C TYR A 349 -5.99 16.91 17.55
N PRO A 350 -6.48 18.17 17.53
CA PRO A 350 -6.54 18.99 18.73
C PRO A 350 -7.43 18.34 19.79
N GLU A 351 -6.89 18.10 20.99
CA GLU A 351 -7.60 17.35 22.05
C GLU A 351 -8.96 17.98 22.40
N LYS A 352 -9.03 19.31 22.40
CA LYS A 352 -10.26 20.06 22.68
C LYS A 352 -11.41 19.61 21.77
N LEU A 353 -11.15 19.46 20.47
CA LEU A 353 -12.17 19.11 19.48
C LEU A 353 -12.62 17.65 19.58
N ILE A 354 -11.76 16.74 20.06
CA ILE A 354 -12.11 15.33 20.21
C ILE A 354 -12.85 15.10 21.55
N ARG A 355 -12.49 15.81 22.62
CA ARG A 355 -13.09 15.63 23.95
C ARG A 355 -14.52 16.17 24.06
N GLU A 356 -14.87 17.14 23.22
CA GLU A 356 -16.19 17.77 23.20
C GLU A 356 -17.25 16.91 22.46
N GLU A 357 -18.53 17.26 22.62
CA GLU A 357 -19.64 16.66 21.86
C GLU A 357 -19.43 16.90 20.35
N PRO A 358 -19.73 15.92 19.47
CA PRO A 358 -20.31 14.59 19.71
C PRO A 358 -19.30 13.44 19.82
N TYR A 359 -18.01 13.73 20.06
CA TYR A 359 -16.94 12.73 19.92
C TYR A 359 -16.50 12.12 21.24
N TYR A 360 -16.48 12.88 22.34
CA TYR A 360 -16.18 12.36 23.70
C TYR A 360 -14.90 11.50 23.79
N GLY A 361 -13.86 11.85 23.03
CA GLY A 361 -12.61 11.11 22.96
C GLY A 361 -12.52 10.07 21.83
N ASP A 362 -13.61 9.82 21.09
CA ASP A 362 -13.62 8.88 19.97
C ASP A 362 -12.95 9.47 18.72
N GLN A 363 -11.66 9.14 18.57
CA GLN A 363 -10.84 9.57 17.46
C GLN A 363 -11.28 8.98 16.11
N LEU A 364 -11.81 7.75 16.07
CA LEU A 364 -12.30 7.17 14.82
C LEU A 364 -13.57 7.91 14.37
N LYS A 365 -14.51 8.18 15.28
CA LYS A 365 -15.73 8.95 14.97
C LYS A 365 -15.39 10.36 14.49
N PHE A 366 -14.39 11.00 15.09
CA PHE A 366 -13.87 12.28 14.60
C PHE A 366 -13.32 12.16 13.18
N THR A 367 -12.48 11.14 12.95
CA THR A 367 -11.88 10.87 11.64
C THR A 367 -12.93 10.61 10.55
N LEU A 368 -13.97 9.83 10.85
CA LEU A 368 -15.10 9.58 9.95
C LEU A 368 -15.76 10.90 9.52
N ASN A 369 -15.98 11.82 10.47
CA ASN A 369 -16.52 13.14 10.14
C ASN A 369 -15.54 13.98 9.29
N ILE A 370 -14.23 13.96 9.59
CA ILE A 370 -13.23 14.65 8.77
C ILE A 370 -13.22 14.11 7.33
N VAL A 371 -13.21 12.80 7.15
CA VAL A 371 -13.21 12.18 5.81
C VAL A 371 -14.51 12.51 5.05
N ARG A 372 -15.65 12.61 5.74
CA ARG A 372 -16.91 13.12 5.17
C ARG A 372 -16.77 14.58 4.70
N LEU A 373 -16.22 15.46 5.53
CA LEU A 373 -15.97 16.86 5.14
C LEU A 373 -15.03 16.96 3.94
N VAL A 374 -13.97 16.14 3.89
CA VAL A 374 -13.06 16.06 2.74
C VAL A 374 -13.81 15.65 1.46
N ARG A 375 -14.72 14.66 1.54
CA ARG A 375 -15.55 14.23 0.40
C ARG A 375 -16.45 15.35 -0.11
N GLU A 376 -17.14 16.06 0.78
CA GLU A 376 -17.99 17.20 0.42
C GLU A 376 -17.18 18.32 -0.24
N ARG A 377 -16.01 18.63 0.32
CA ARG A 377 -15.10 19.65 -0.23
C ARG A 377 -14.49 19.24 -1.56
N PHE A 378 -14.15 17.96 -1.72
CA PHE A 378 -13.68 17.42 -3.00
C PHE A 378 -14.73 17.58 -4.10
N ALA A 379 -15.98 17.24 -3.81
CA ALA A 379 -17.09 17.45 -4.74
C ALA A 379 -17.27 18.94 -5.09
N ALA A 380 -17.17 19.83 -4.10
CA ALA A 380 -17.22 21.28 -4.33
C ALA A 380 -16.03 21.80 -5.18
N ARG A 381 -14.87 21.14 -5.12
CA ARG A 381 -13.67 21.47 -5.91
C ARG A 381 -13.62 20.90 -7.31
N ARG A 382 -14.60 20.07 -7.73
CA ARG A 382 -14.54 19.36 -9.02
C ARG A 382 -14.17 20.29 -10.19
N LYS A 383 -14.84 21.44 -10.32
CA LYS A 383 -14.53 22.42 -11.39
C LYS A 383 -13.11 22.99 -11.31
N ALA A 384 -12.58 23.20 -10.12
CA ALA A 384 -11.20 23.68 -9.92
C ALA A 384 -10.19 22.62 -10.35
N LEU A 385 -10.46 21.35 -10.04
CA LEU A 385 -9.61 20.23 -10.44
C LEU A 385 -9.69 19.97 -11.96
N GLU A 386 -10.87 20.10 -12.57
CA GLU A 386 -11.04 20.03 -14.03
C GLU A 386 -10.21 21.11 -14.74
N ILE A 387 -10.28 22.36 -14.28
CA ILE A 387 -9.44 23.44 -14.81
C ILE A 387 -7.96 23.13 -14.61
N PHE A 388 -7.57 22.64 -13.43
CA PHE A 388 -6.19 22.27 -13.15
C PHE A 388 -5.65 21.19 -14.10
N GLU A 389 -6.47 20.19 -14.43
CA GLU A 389 -6.10 19.17 -15.42
C GLU A 389 -5.94 19.76 -16.82
N LYS A 390 -6.76 20.73 -17.23
CA LYS A 390 -6.55 21.46 -18.50
C LYS A 390 -5.19 22.16 -18.54
N PHE A 391 -4.78 22.80 -17.45
CA PHE A 391 -3.44 23.40 -17.34
C PHE A 391 -2.34 22.35 -17.50
N LYS A 392 -2.47 21.18 -16.85
CA LYS A 392 -1.48 20.08 -16.98
C LYS A 392 -1.31 19.63 -18.43
N VAL A 393 -2.37 19.62 -19.24
CA VAL A 393 -2.31 19.24 -20.66
C VAL A 393 -2.09 20.43 -21.61
N GLY A 394 -1.75 21.61 -21.08
CA GLY A 394 -1.41 22.80 -21.87
C GLY A 394 -2.60 23.54 -22.48
N GLU A 395 -3.83 23.23 -22.05
CA GLU A 395 -5.09 23.76 -22.62
C GLU A 395 -5.75 24.85 -21.77
N GLY A 396 -5.22 25.14 -20.57
CA GLY A 396 -5.79 26.14 -19.67
C GLY A 396 -5.57 27.59 -20.15
N ASP A 397 -6.56 28.46 -19.93
CA ASP A 397 -6.53 29.87 -20.36
C ASP A 397 -6.47 30.92 -19.22
N GLU A 398 -6.32 32.20 -19.54
CA GLU A 398 -6.24 33.29 -18.54
C GLU A 398 -7.54 33.53 -17.75
N LYS A 399 -8.70 33.19 -18.32
CA LYS A 399 -9.99 33.32 -17.62
C LYS A 399 -10.11 32.23 -16.57
N GLU A 400 -9.76 31.01 -16.93
CA GLU A 400 -9.70 29.86 -16.04
C GLU A 400 -8.67 30.07 -14.91
N MET A 401 -7.52 30.67 -15.21
CA MET A 401 -6.53 31.05 -14.18
C MET A 401 -7.13 32.03 -13.16
N ARG A 402 -7.86 33.06 -13.63
CA ARG A 402 -8.56 34.01 -12.75
C ARG A 402 -9.63 33.34 -11.89
N MET A 403 -10.35 32.35 -12.43
CA MET A 403 -11.32 31.56 -11.66
C MET A 403 -10.64 30.76 -10.54
N LEU A 404 -9.48 30.14 -10.80
CA LEU A 404 -8.71 29.45 -9.76
C LEU A 404 -8.23 30.41 -8.67
N GLU A 405 -7.77 31.60 -9.03
CA GLU A 405 -7.34 32.62 -8.06
C GLU A 405 -8.49 33.14 -7.20
N GLU A 406 -9.68 33.30 -7.79
CA GLU A 406 -10.89 33.68 -7.07
C GLU A 406 -11.33 32.58 -6.09
N TRP A 407 -11.39 31.32 -6.53
CA TRP A 407 -11.71 30.20 -5.64
C TRP A 407 -10.65 29.97 -4.55
N GLY A 408 -9.38 30.27 -4.85
CA GLY A 408 -8.31 30.29 -3.86
C GLY A 408 -8.50 31.31 -2.74
N ARG A 409 -9.41 32.28 -2.87
CA ARG A 409 -9.74 33.18 -1.75
C ARG A 409 -10.46 32.45 -0.62
N SER A 410 -11.29 31.45 -0.93
CA SER A 410 -12.12 30.72 0.04
C SER A 410 -11.71 29.27 0.26
N ASP A 411 -10.89 28.69 -0.63
CA ASP A 411 -10.38 27.33 -0.49
C ASP A 411 -8.85 27.27 -0.37
N VAL A 412 -8.37 26.78 0.77
CA VAL A 412 -6.94 26.73 1.10
C VAL A 412 -6.15 25.78 0.19
N VAL A 413 -6.74 24.66 -0.25
CA VAL A 413 -6.06 23.72 -1.16
C VAL A 413 -5.91 24.36 -2.53
N VAL A 414 -6.95 25.05 -3.01
CA VAL A 414 -6.88 25.79 -4.27
C VAL A 414 -5.82 26.90 -4.20
N LYS A 415 -5.78 27.65 -3.08
CA LYS A 415 -4.81 28.74 -2.88
C LYS A 415 -3.36 28.28 -2.86
N VAL A 416 -3.07 27.23 -2.10
CA VAL A 416 -1.70 26.84 -1.78
C VAL A 416 -1.13 25.87 -2.81
N GLU A 417 -1.96 24.97 -3.36
CA GLU A 417 -1.47 23.93 -4.27
C GLU A 417 -1.96 24.11 -5.70
N VAL A 418 -3.26 24.24 -5.92
CA VAL A 418 -3.85 24.15 -7.27
C VAL A 418 -3.48 25.37 -8.12
N ALA A 419 -3.82 26.58 -7.66
CA ALA A 419 -3.59 27.80 -8.44
C ALA A 419 -2.09 28.07 -8.68
N PRO A 420 -1.19 27.97 -7.68
CA PRO A 420 0.24 28.18 -7.93
C PRO A 420 0.83 27.17 -8.94
N LYS A 421 0.45 25.89 -8.87
CA LYS A 421 0.89 24.88 -9.84
C LYS A 421 0.27 25.10 -11.23
N ALA A 422 -1.00 25.49 -11.31
CA ALA A 422 -1.65 25.85 -12.58
C ALA A 422 -0.92 27.00 -13.27
N ARG A 423 -0.52 28.03 -12.50
CA ARG A 423 0.26 29.16 -13.01
C ARG A 423 1.61 28.70 -13.57
N TYR A 424 2.24 27.73 -12.94
CA TYR A 424 3.50 27.16 -13.41
C TYR A 424 3.31 26.39 -14.73
N PHE A 425 2.20 25.65 -14.87
CA PHE A 425 1.79 25.02 -16.14
C PHE A 425 1.33 26.02 -17.22
N ALA A 426 0.91 27.22 -16.84
CA ALA A 426 0.56 28.27 -17.79
C ALA A 426 1.78 28.89 -18.50
N SER A 427 3.00 28.57 -18.07
CA SER A 427 4.24 29.06 -18.69
C SER A 427 4.35 28.67 -20.16
N ARG A 428 4.95 29.56 -20.96
CA ARG A 428 5.12 29.36 -22.40
C ARG A 428 6.03 28.17 -22.69
N GLU A 429 7.05 27.99 -21.86
CA GLU A 429 8.03 26.90 -21.90
C GLU A 429 7.33 25.55 -21.73
N TYR A 430 6.47 25.43 -20.70
CA TYR A 430 5.71 24.20 -20.47
C TYR A 430 4.72 23.89 -21.60
N ARG A 431 3.98 24.89 -22.10
CA ARG A 431 3.04 24.68 -23.22
C ARG A 431 3.75 24.17 -24.47
N LYS A 432 4.89 24.77 -24.84
CA LYS A 432 5.72 24.29 -25.95
C LYS A 432 6.16 22.83 -25.74
N MET A 433 6.58 22.49 -24.52
CA MET A 433 6.99 21.12 -24.18
C MET A 433 5.84 20.13 -24.33
N ILE A 434 4.64 20.48 -23.87
CA ILE A 434 3.44 19.63 -24.02
C ILE A 434 3.00 19.51 -25.48
N GLU A 435 3.11 20.57 -26.28
CA GLU A 435 2.87 20.49 -27.73
C GLU A 435 3.85 19.52 -28.41
N MET A 436 5.15 19.63 -28.10
CA MET A 436 6.16 18.68 -28.58
C MET A 436 5.85 17.24 -28.15
N LEU A 437 5.47 17.04 -26.88
CA LEU A 437 5.04 15.75 -26.36
C LEU A 437 3.82 15.20 -27.12
N LYS A 438 2.76 15.99 -27.31
CA LYS A 438 1.56 15.58 -28.05
C LYS A 438 1.90 15.17 -29.48
N MET A 439 2.75 15.94 -30.17
CA MET A 439 3.22 15.59 -31.52
C MET A 439 4.04 14.29 -31.53
N ALA A 440 4.94 14.10 -30.56
CA ALA A 440 5.75 12.88 -30.45
C ALA A 440 4.87 11.64 -30.18
N LEU A 441 3.99 11.72 -29.17
CA LEU A 441 3.06 10.64 -28.80
C LEU A 441 2.12 10.27 -29.96
N GLY A 442 1.59 11.26 -30.69
CA GLY A 442 0.70 11.04 -31.83
C GLY A 442 1.41 10.43 -33.04
N SER A 443 2.69 10.77 -33.26
CA SER A 443 3.49 10.20 -34.35
C SER A 443 3.98 8.78 -34.07
N GLY A 444 4.17 8.42 -32.79
CA GLY A 444 4.80 7.15 -32.38
C GLY A 444 6.27 7.00 -32.79
N SER A 445 6.90 8.05 -33.32
CA SER A 445 8.31 8.01 -33.74
C SER A 445 9.23 7.96 -32.52
N VAL A 446 10.08 6.94 -32.46
CA VAL A 446 11.11 6.77 -31.42
C VAL A 446 12.03 7.98 -31.38
N GLU A 447 12.43 8.53 -32.53
CA GLU A 447 13.31 9.70 -32.60
C GLU A 447 12.71 10.92 -31.91
N LYS A 448 11.43 11.24 -32.20
CA LYS A 448 10.74 12.39 -31.59
C LYS A 448 10.49 12.20 -30.10
N LEU A 449 10.20 10.97 -29.66
CA LEU A 449 10.04 10.65 -28.25
C LEU A 449 11.36 10.83 -27.48
N GLU A 450 12.49 10.45 -28.09
CA GLU A 450 13.81 10.70 -27.50
C GLU A 450 14.18 12.18 -27.47
N GLU A 451 13.84 12.97 -28.50
CA GLU A 451 14.03 14.42 -28.49
C GLU A 451 13.29 15.07 -27.31
N VAL A 452 12.04 14.68 -27.07
CA VAL A 452 11.26 15.16 -25.91
C VAL A 452 11.92 14.70 -24.60
N ARG A 453 12.28 13.42 -24.48
CA ARG A 453 12.98 12.89 -23.29
C ARG A 453 14.23 13.70 -22.99
N ASP A 454 15.06 13.94 -23.99
CA ASP A 454 16.36 14.58 -23.82
C ASP A 454 16.21 16.06 -23.48
N ALA A 455 15.28 16.78 -24.13
CA ALA A 455 14.92 18.15 -23.77
C ALA A 455 14.46 18.26 -22.32
N VAL A 456 13.59 17.33 -21.90
CA VAL A 456 13.05 17.27 -20.53
C VAL A 456 14.15 16.91 -19.51
N VAL A 457 15.14 16.10 -19.91
CA VAL A 457 16.26 15.72 -19.05
C VAL A 457 17.23 16.88 -18.86
N SER A 458 17.54 17.60 -19.94
CA SER A 458 18.50 18.71 -19.94
C SER A 458 17.99 19.98 -19.25
N GLU A 459 16.69 20.23 -19.29
CA GLU A 459 16.11 21.45 -18.70
C GLU A 459 15.69 21.21 -17.23
N GLY A 460 16.50 21.73 -16.30
CA GLY A 460 16.23 21.76 -14.87
C GLY A 460 15.20 22.84 -14.51
N GLY A 461 13.96 22.70 -14.95
CA GLY A 461 12.91 23.70 -14.68
C GLY A 461 11.56 23.44 -15.32
N ILE A 462 11.36 22.27 -15.93
CA ILE A 462 10.09 21.92 -16.55
C ILE A 462 9.12 21.39 -15.48
N PRO A 463 7.93 22.00 -15.33
CA PRO A 463 6.86 21.47 -14.49
C PRO A 463 6.52 20.02 -14.82
N ASN A 464 6.12 19.21 -13.82
CA ASN A 464 5.62 17.86 -14.04
C ASN A 464 6.55 16.92 -14.85
N ARG A 465 7.87 17.18 -14.78
CA ARG A 465 8.92 16.44 -15.49
C ARG A 465 8.79 14.92 -15.41
N PHE A 466 8.53 14.40 -14.20
CA PHE A 466 8.40 12.95 -13.98
C PHE A 466 7.29 12.34 -14.84
N GLU A 467 6.13 12.99 -14.89
CA GLU A 467 4.98 12.48 -15.63
C GLU A 467 5.21 12.55 -17.15
N ILE A 468 5.83 13.63 -17.63
CA ILE A 468 6.22 13.74 -19.04
C ILE A 468 7.18 12.60 -19.41
N LEU A 469 8.23 12.37 -18.60
CA LEU A 469 9.18 11.29 -18.82
C LEU A 469 8.51 9.91 -18.74
N ARG A 470 7.58 9.72 -17.80
CA ARG A 470 6.81 8.47 -17.67
C ARG A 470 6.00 8.19 -18.94
N MET A 471 5.24 9.16 -19.44
CA MET A 471 4.46 9.02 -20.68
C MET A 471 5.36 8.72 -21.89
N VAL A 472 6.52 9.37 -21.97
CA VAL A 472 7.50 9.11 -23.03
C VAL A 472 8.11 7.70 -22.90
N GLU A 473 8.53 7.28 -21.71
CA GLU A 473 9.09 5.94 -21.47
C GLU A 473 8.05 4.84 -21.74
N GLU A 474 6.81 5.03 -21.30
CA GLU A 474 5.70 4.11 -21.57
C GLU A 474 5.46 3.98 -23.08
N LYS A 475 5.39 5.11 -23.80
CA LYS A 475 5.16 5.08 -25.26
C LYS A 475 6.33 4.49 -26.03
N LEU A 476 7.56 4.80 -25.62
CA LEU A 476 8.78 4.19 -26.16
C LEU A 476 8.76 2.68 -25.96
N TYR A 477 8.43 2.23 -24.75
CA TYR A 477 8.30 0.80 -24.44
C TYR A 477 7.24 0.14 -25.32
N GLU A 478 6.02 0.68 -25.41
CA GLU A 478 4.95 0.14 -26.26
C GLU A 478 5.35 0.07 -27.75
N SER A 479 6.03 1.09 -28.26
CA SER A 479 6.35 1.21 -29.69
C SER A 479 7.50 0.29 -30.10
N THR A 480 8.42 -0.01 -29.17
CA THR A 480 9.64 -0.78 -29.45
C THR A 480 9.65 -2.18 -28.84
N LYS A 481 8.66 -2.54 -28.01
CA LYS A 481 8.62 -3.87 -27.38
C LYS A 481 8.61 -4.98 -28.43
N ARG A 482 9.66 -5.80 -28.40
CA ARG A 482 9.79 -7.03 -29.21
C ARG A 482 10.17 -8.18 -28.31
N SER A 483 9.57 -9.34 -28.58
CA SER A 483 9.89 -10.59 -27.91
C SER A 483 10.40 -11.59 -28.94
N TYR A 484 11.53 -12.22 -28.63
CA TYR A 484 12.18 -13.22 -29.46
C TYR A 484 12.30 -14.52 -28.68
N LYS A 485 12.15 -15.64 -29.39
CA LYS A 485 12.44 -16.98 -28.88
C LYS A 485 13.54 -17.55 -29.77
N VAL A 486 14.69 -17.82 -29.19
CA VAL A 486 15.88 -18.33 -29.88
C VAL A 486 16.41 -19.56 -29.17
N THR A 487 17.32 -20.29 -29.79
CA THR A 487 18.02 -21.41 -29.15
C THR A 487 19.18 -20.91 -28.28
N PHE A 488 19.70 -21.74 -27.37
CA PHE A 488 20.84 -21.37 -26.54
C PHE A 488 22.13 -21.20 -27.37
N ILE A 489 22.28 -21.92 -28.48
CA ILE A 489 23.38 -21.72 -29.43
C ILE A 489 23.27 -20.37 -30.15
N ASP A 490 22.08 -20.00 -30.63
CA ASP A 490 21.84 -18.69 -31.26
C ASP A 490 22.06 -17.56 -30.26
N TRP A 491 21.67 -17.76 -29.00
CA TRP A 491 21.91 -16.79 -27.93
C TRP A 491 23.40 -16.50 -27.72
N LYS A 492 24.29 -17.51 -27.78
CA LYS A 492 25.74 -17.29 -27.68
C LYS A 492 26.25 -16.41 -28.83
N ALA A 493 25.75 -16.62 -30.05
CA ALA A 493 26.11 -15.81 -31.21
C ALA A 493 25.57 -14.37 -31.10
N ILE A 494 24.31 -14.21 -30.67
CA ILE A 494 23.68 -12.91 -30.41
C ILE A 494 24.47 -12.15 -29.34
N TYR A 495 24.79 -12.81 -28.22
CA TYR A 495 25.58 -12.22 -27.13
C TYR A 495 26.93 -11.69 -27.64
N GLY A 496 27.63 -12.42 -28.50
CA GLY A 496 28.88 -11.96 -29.08
C GLY A 496 28.73 -10.63 -29.83
N ARG A 497 27.71 -10.54 -30.71
CA ARG A 497 27.41 -9.30 -31.45
C ARG A 497 26.96 -8.16 -30.54
N LEU A 498 26.16 -8.46 -29.52
CA LEU A 498 25.70 -7.48 -28.55
C LEU A 498 26.86 -6.96 -27.69
N ALA A 499 27.77 -7.82 -27.25
CA ALA A 499 28.93 -7.44 -26.46
C ALA A 499 29.92 -6.56 -27.25
N GLU A 500 30.07 -6.82 -28.55
CA GLU A 500 30.91 -6.00 -29.43
C GLU A 500 30.33 -4.59 -29.64
N ARG A 501 29.01 -4.51 -29.88
CA ARG A 501 28.34 -3.24 -30.20
C ARG A 501 27.90 -2.44 -28.98
N PHE A 502 27.61 -3.12 -27.87
CA PHE A 502 27.16 -2.55 -26.59
C PHE A 502 27.98 -3.16 -25.43
N PRO A 503 29.23 -2.69 -25.22
CA PRO A 503 30.11 -3.21 -24.18
C PRO A 503 29.49 -3.20 -22.77
N GLU A 504 28.58 -2.26 -22.51
CA GLU A 504 27.86 -2.16 -21.23
C GLU A 504 26.97 -3.38 -20.92
N LEU A 505 26.58 -4.16 -21.93
CA LEU A 505 25.74 -5.36 -21.77
C LEU A 505 26.56 -6.63 -21.51
N GLN A 506 27.87 -6.60 -21.79
CA GLN A 506 28.73 -7.79 -21.81
C GLN A 506 28.75 -8.52 -20.47
N GLU A 507 29.17 -7.84 -19.39
CA GLU A 507 29.26 -8.45 -18.06
C GLU A 507 27.88 -8.81 -17.48
N PRO A 508 26.86 -7.92 -17.52
CA PRO A 508 25.52 -8.26 -17.00
C PRO A 508 24.88 -9.49 -17.67
N LEU A 509 25.01 -9.62 -18.99
CA LEU A 509 24.41 -10.73 -19.75
C LEU A 509 25.24 -12.02 -19.67
N LYS A 510 26.53 -11.97 -19.35
CA LYS A 510 27.40 -13.15 -19.21
C LYS A 510 26.84 -14.18 -18.21
N HIS A 511 26.17 -13.70 -17.17
CA HIS A 511 25.53 -14.55 -16.17
C HIS A 511 24.39 -15.42 -16.71
N THR A 512 23.83 -15.10 -17.88
CA THR A 512 22.78 -15.90 -18.54
C THR A 512 23.31 -17.24 -19.06
N PHE A 513 24.64 -17.41 -19.19
CA PHE A 513 25.24 -18.68 -19.58
C PHE A 513 25.28 -19.74 -18.48
N ASN A 514 24.77 -19.44 -17.28
CA ASN A 514 24.57 -20.41 -16.22
C ASN A 514 23.06 -20.61 -15.90
N PRO A 515 22.29 -21.24 -16.80
CA PRO A 515 20.84 -21.42 -16.66
C PRO A 515 20.44 -22.50 -15.64
N PRO A 516 19.18 -22.48 -15.15
CA PRO A 516 18.12 -21.53 -15.50
C PRO A 516 18.36 -20.16 -14.87
N LYS A 517 18.30 -19.10 -15.68
CA LYS A 517 18.57 -17.74 -15.22
C LYS A 517 17.78 -16.69 -15.99
N SER A 518 17.23 -15.75 -15.24
CA SER A 518 16.68 -14.50 -15.78
C SER A 518 17.62 -13.35 -15.48
N ARG A 519 17.89 -12.51 -16.47
CA ARG A 519 18.54 -11.21 -16.29
C ARG A 519 17.68 -10.12 -16.90
N PHE A 520 17.50 -9.05 -16.16
CA PHE A 520 16.80 -7.85 -16.57
C PHE A 520 17.79 -6.69 -16.46
N ILE A 521 18.00 -5.99 -17.56
CA ILE A 521 18.90 -4.83 -17.64
C ILE A 521 18.06 -3.67 -18.15
N LYS A 522 18.07 -2.57 -17.40
CA LYS A 522 17.49 -1.29 -17.82
C LYS A 522 18.60 -0.23 -17.84
N SER A 523 18.83 0.34 -19.01
CA SER A 523 19.63 1.55 -19.23
C SER A 523 18.71 2.69 -19.70
N ARG A 524 19.28 3.88 -19.96
CA ARG A 524 18.53 5.06 -20.41
C ARG A 524 17.74 4.84 -21.70
N GLU A 525 18.25 4.01 -22.60
CA GLU A 525 17.72 3.81 -23.96
C GLU A 525 17.36 2.36 -24.28
N LEU A 526 17.57 1.43 -23.33
CA LEU A 526 17.41 0.01 -23.57
C LEU A 526 16.92 -0.70 -22.33
N ILE A 527 15.84 -1.45 -22.48
CA ILE A 527 15.39 -2.50 -21.60
C ILE A 527 15.63 -3.81 -22.34
N ILE A 528 16.41 -4.71 -21.75
CA ILE A 528 16.60 -6.07 -22.26
C ILE A 528 16.40 -7.07 -21.12
N ALA A 529 15.48 -8.02 -21.32
CA ALA A 529 15.25 -9.12 -20.43
C ALA A 529 15.59 -10.43 -21.15
N VAL A 530 16.46 -11.24 -20.56
CA VAL A 530 16.86 -12.54 -21.12
C VAL A 530 16.55 -13.62 -20.12
N HIS A 531 15.78 -14.61 -20.55
CA HIS A 531 15.46 -15.80 -19.78
C HIS A 531 15.99 -17.05 -20.47
N THR A 532 16.92 -17.72 -19.80
CA THR A 532 17.55 -18.96 -20.26
C THR A 532 16.98 -20.12 -19.45
N THR A 533 16.52 -21.17 -20.13
CA THR A 533 15.80 -22.29 -19.50
C THR A 533 16.70 -23.47 -19.16
N GLY A 534 17.69 -23.77 -20.00
CA GLY A 534 18.64 -24.88 -19.81
C GLY A 534 19.94 -24.67 -20.59
N ARG A 535 20.86 -25.65 -20.52
CA ARG A 535 22.23 -25.58 -21.05
C ARG A 535 22.43 -26.27 -22.40
N HIS A 536 21.47 -27.06 -22.86
CA HIS A 536 21.55 -27.75 -24.16
C HIS A 536 21.41 -26.74 -25.29
N GLU A 537 22.02 -27.02 -26.45
CA GLU A 537 22.10 -26.07 -27.57
C GLU A 537 20.70 -25.64 -28.06
N ASP A 538 19.74 -26.56 -28.07
CA ASP A 538 18.36 -26.34 -28.50
C ASP A 538 17.45 -25.76 -27.40
N ASP A 539 17.96 -25.60 -26.17
CA ASP A 539 17.14 -25.10 -25.07
C ASP A 539 16.64 -23.67 -25.37
N PRO A 540 15.35 -23.38 -25.13
CA PRO A 540 14.79 -22.10 -25.51
C PRO A 540 15.32 -20.96 -24.62
N VAL A 541 15.68 -19.87 -25.28
CA VAL A 541 16.02 -18.59 -24.67
C VAL A 541 15.00 -17.56 -25.12
N PHE A 542 14.39 -16.88 -24.15
CA PHE A 542 13.44 -15.81 -24.40
C PHE A 542 14.11 -14.47 -24.18
N ILE A 543 14.01 -13.58 -25.16
CA ILE A 543 14.61 -12.25 -25.13
C ILE A 543 13.49 -11.23 -25.33
N GLU A 544 13.32 -10.31 -24.40
CA GLU A 544 12.44 -9.15 -24.55
C GLU A 544 13.31 -7.89 -24.65
N VAL A 545 13.03 -7.04 -25.64
CA VAL A 545 13.74 -5.79 -25.88
C VAL A 545 12.73 -4.66 -26.03
N ALA A 546 12.96 -3.53 -25.37
CA ALA A 546 12.14 -2.33 -25.46
C ALA A 546 12.94 -1.08 -25.06
N GLY A 547 12.48 0.13 -25.36
CA GLY A 547 13.14 1.39 -25.00
C GLY A 547 13.24 2.39 -26.16
N GLY A 548 14.39 3.04 -26.26
CA GLY A 548 14.72 4.07 -27.26
C GLY A 548 15.42 3.50 -28.49
N ARG A 549 16.22 4.31 -29.19
CA ARG A 549 16.91 3.90 -30.43
C ARG A 549 17.79 2.66 -30.25
N LYS A 550 18.50 2.55 -29.12
CA LYS A 550 19.30 1.34 -28.82
C LYS A 550 18.46 0.06 -28.83
N ALA A 551 17.18 0.11 -28.42
CA ALA A 551 16.30 -1.05 -28.46
C ALA A 551 15.98 -1.51 -29.90
N GLU A 552 15.85 -0.57 -30.84
CA GLU A 552 15.67 -0.88 -32.26
C GLU A 552 16.94 -1.50 -32.86
N GLU A 553 18.12 -0.95 -32.55
CA GLU A 553 19.40 -1.51 -32.99
C GLU A 553 19.63 -2.93 -32.46
N VAL A 554 19.39 -3.15 -31.15
CA VAL A 554 19.49 -4.48 -30.54
C VAL A 554 18.50 -5.45 -31.18
N SER A 555 17.25 -5.02 -31.40
CA SER A 555 16.25 -5.82 -32.11
C SER A 555 16.68 -6.20 -33.52
N LYS A 556 17.33 -5.28 -34.25
CA LYS A 556 17.86 -5.53 -35.59
C LYS A 556 18.98 -6.57 -35.56
N LEU A 557 19.93 -6.44 -34.63
CA LEU A 557 21.02 -7.41 -34.45
C LEU A 557 20.52 -8.82 -34.11
N ILE A 558 19.47 -8.91 -33.27
CA ILE A 558 18.84 -10.19 -32.93
C ILE A 558 18.22 -10.81 -34.19
N LYS A 559 17.45 -10.06 -34.97
CA LYS A 559 16.87 -10.55 -36.24
C LYS A 559 17.92 -11.01 -37.25
N GLU A 560 18.97 -10.20 -37.44
CA GLU A 560 20.11 -10.55 -38.31
C GLU A 560 20.87 -11.80 -37.84
N ALA A 561 20.81 -12.14 -36.56
CA ALA A 561 21.39 -13.38 -36.03
C ALA A 561 20.45 -14.57 -36.16
N CYS A 562 19.13 -14.35 -36.15
CA CYS A 562 18.10 -15.38 -36.26
C CYS A 562 17.77 -15.78 -37.72
N GLY A 563 18.37 -15.15 -38.73
CA GLY A 563 18.25 -15.57 -40.12
C GLY A 563 16.82 -15.53 -40.69
N SER A 564 16.01 -14.55 -40.29
CA SER A 564 14.69 -14.25 -40.90
C SER A 564 14.26 -12.79 -40.75
#